data_AF-A0A803LY99-F1
#
_entry.id   AF-A0A803LY99-F1
#
_cell.length_a   1.000
_cell.length_b   1.000
_cell.length_c   1.000
_cell.angle_alpha   90.00
_cell.angle_beta   90.00
_cell.angle_gamma   90.00
#
_symmetry.space_group_name_H-M   'P 1'
#
loop_
_entity.id
_entity.type
_entity.pdbx_description
1 polymer ?
#
loop_
_entity_poly.entity_id
_entity_poly.type
_entity_poly.pdbx_seq_one_letter_code
_entity_poly.pdbx_strand_id
1 'polypeptide(L)'
;MNQLAKNLACEWAKDNIRANSVAPGYISTPLAQGILSNKVCMEVINFRTALGRVGKAQEVSSLVAFLCMPASSYITGQTIFVDGGATVNGMAALVTGGTRGIGHAIVEELAGLGAIVHTCARNEADLDACLLAWKAKGLPVIGSV
;
A
#
# COMPACT_ATOMS: atom_id res chain seq x y z
N MET A 1 -11.91 -2.14 -10.86
CA MET A 1 -12.76 -0.93 -10.70
C MET A 1 -12.16 0.33 -11.32
N ASN A 2 -10.83 0.51 -11.31
CA ASN A 2 -10.13 1.68 -11.89
C ASN A 2 -10.52 1.99 -13.36
N GLN A 3 -10.60 0.98 -14.24
CA GLN A 3 -10.97 1.22 -15.64
C GLN A 3 -12.42 1.64 -15.87
N LEU A 4 -13.35 1.20 -15.03
CA LEU A 4 -14.76 1.57 -15.19
C LEU A 4 -14.96 3.07 -14.95
N ALA A 5 -14.39 3.61 -13.86
CA ALA A 5 -14.51 5.03 -13.55
C ALA A 5 -13.90 5.92 -14.63
N LYS A 6 -12.77 5.49 -15.24
CA LYS A 6 -12.14 6.19 -16.35
C LYS A 6 -13.01 6.21 -17.60
N ASN A 7 -13.58 5.06 -17.97
CA ASN A 7 -14.46 4.97 -19.13
C ASN A 7 -15.71 5.84 -18.95
N LEU A 8 -16.39 5.75 -17.81
CA LEU A 8 -17.57 6.56 -17.50
C LEU A 8 -17.26 8.05 -17.45
N ALA A 9 -16.08 8.43 -16.93
CA ALA A 9 -15.65 9.82 -16.91
C ALA A 9 -15.50 10.40 -18.33
N CYS A 10 -14.95 9.64 -19.27
CA CYS A 10 -14.85 10.06 -20.67
C CYS A 10 -16.23 10.08 -21.36
N GLU A 11 -17.05 9.06 -21.13
CA GLU A 11 -18.35 8.91 -21.79
C GLU A 11 -19.36 10.00 -21.36
N TRP A 12 -19.43 10.29 -20.06
CA TRP A 12 -20.45 11.18 -19.49
C TRP A 12 -19.97 12.62 -19.30
N ALA A 13 -18.72 12.95 -19.65
CA ALA A 13 -18.21 14.32 -19.59
C ALA A 13 -19.03 15.29 -20.44
N LYS A 14 -19.52 14.86 -21.60
CA LYS A 14 -20.40 15.65 -22.49
C LYS A 14 -21.72 16.06 -21.83
N ASP A 15 -22.16 15.28 -20.85
CA ASP A 15 -23.40 15.51 -20.09
C ASP A 15 -23.13 16.26 -18.77
N ASN A 16 -21.90 16.79 -18.60
CA ASN A 16 -21.42 17.46 -17.38
C ASN A 16 -21.50 16.57 -16.12
N ILE A 17 -21.37 15.26 -16.30
CA ILE A 17 -21.34 14.29 -15.19
C ILE A 17 -19.88 13.89 -14.92
N ARG A 18 -19.50 13.92 -13.65
CA ARG A 18 -18.17 13.48 -13.18
C ARG A 18 -18.26 12.08 -12.59
N ALA A 19 -17.29 11.23 -12.90
CA ALA A 19 -17.22 9.87 -12.37
C ALA A 19 -15.86 9.66 -11.71
N ASN A 20 -15.85 9.28 -10.43
CA ASN A 20 -14.63 8.98 -9.68
C ASN A 20 -14.84 7.70 -8.87
N SER A 21 -13.74 7.05 -8.49
CA SER A 21 -13.73 5.91 -7.58
C SER A 21 -13.07 6.32 -6.26
N VAL A 22 -13.68 5.95 -5.13
CA VAL A 22 -13.10 6.11 -3.80
C VAL A 22 -12.69 4.74 -3.29
N ALA A 23 -11.44 4.61 -2.85
CA ALA A 23 -10.85 3.36 -2.37
C ALA A 23 -10.45 3.48 -0.90
N PRO A 24 -11.34 3.10 0.04
CA PRO A 24 -11.03 3.14 1.47
C PRO A 24 -10.03 2.04 1.87
N GLY A 25 -9.22 2.33 2.90
CA GLY A 25 -8.44 1.32 3.62
C GLY A 25 -9.27 0.59 4.68
N TYR A 26 -8.64 0.21 5.79
CA TYR A 26 -9.34 -0.36 6.94
C TYR A 26 -10.08 0.75 7.71
N ILE A 27 -11.42 0.69 7.69
CA ILE A 27 -12.29 1.67 8.34
C ILE A 27 -13.06 1.02 9.50
N SER A 28 -13.06 1.71 10.64
CA SER A 28 -13.84 1.29 11.82
C SER A 28 -15.34 1.36 11.53
N THR A 29 -15.94 0.19 11.28
CA THR A 29 -17.36 -0.01 11.01
C THR A 29 -17.83 -1.32 11.64
N PRO A 30 -19.13 -1.50 11.91
CA PRO A 30 -19.67 -2.77 12.44
C PRO A 30 -19.32 -3.98 11.54
N LEU A 31 -19.31 -3.78 10.22
CA LEU A 31 -18.96 -4.83 9.25
C LEU A 31 -17.50 -5.32 9.43
N ALA A 32 -16.58 -4.41 9.74
CA ALA A 32 -15.16 -4.72 9.89
C ALA A 32 -14.80 -5.28 11.28
N GLN A 33 -15.74 -5.28 12.24
CA GLN A 33 -15.46 -5.58 13.65
C GLN A 33 -14.88 -6.98 13.89
N GLY A 34 -15.26 -7.97 13.08
CA GLY A 34 -14.68 -9.33 13.17
C GLY A 34 -13.18 -9.36 12.87
N ILE A 35 -12.69 -8.51 11.97
CA ILE A 35 -11.26 -8.40 11.63
C ILE A 35 -10.55 -7.50 12.64
N LEU A 36 -11.17 -6.36 12.97
CA LEU A 36 -10.58 -5.35 13.85
C LEU A 36 -10.52 -5.76 15.33
N SER A 37 -11.23 -6.81 15.73
CA SER A 37 -11.14 -7.37 17.09
C SER A 37 -9.95 -8.31 17.29
N ASN A 38 -9.31 -8.77 16.20
CA ASN A 38 -8.10 -9.58 16.26
C ASN A 38 -6.87 -8.68 16.46
N LYS A 39 -6.19 -8.86 17.60
CA LYS A 39 -4.99 -8.07 17.98
C LYS A 39 -3.86 -8.15 16.94
N VAL A 40 -3.59 -9.34 16.41
CA VAL A 40 -2.55 -9.55 15.38
C VAL A 40 -2.91 -8.81 14.10
N CYS A 41 -4.17 -8.92 13.65
CA CYS A 41 -4.64 -8.18 12.48
C CYS A 41 -4.53 -6.67 12.70
N MET A 42 -4.90 -6.17 13.88
CA MET A 42 -4.79 -4.75 14.22
C MET A 42 -3.35 -4.24 14.21
N GLU A 43 -2.39 -5.01 14.76
CA GLU A 43 -0.97 -4.66 14.71
C GLU A 43 -0.47 -4.57 13.27
N VAL A 44 -0.80 -5.54 12.42
CA VAL A 44 -0.44 -5.53 11.00
C VAL A 44 -1.07 -4.35 10.26
N ILE A 45 -2.36 -4.07 10.51
CA ILE A 45 -3.07 -2.95 9.89
C ILE A 45 -2.41 -1.62 10.28
N ASN A 46 -2.12 -1.42 11.57
CA ASN A 46 -1.48 -0.21 12.06
C ASN A 46 -0.06 -0.07 11.52
N PHE A 47 0.70 -1.17 11.46
CA PHE A 47 2.05 -1.17 10.90
C PHE A 47 2.08 -0.82 9.41
N ARG A 48 1.14 -1.37 8.63
CA ARG A 48 1.04 -1.11 7.19
C ARG A 48 0.41 0.25 6.88
N THR A 49 -0.35 0.83 7.78
CA THR A 49 -0.92 2.17 7.57
C THR A 49 0.09 3.23 7.99
N ALA A 50 0.48 4.13 7.09
CA ALA A 50 1.49 5.18 7.40
C ALA A 50 1.08 6.04 8.61
N LEU A 51 -0.21 6.30 8.78
CA LEU A 51 -0.76 7.03 9.93
C LEU A 51 -0.89 6.19 11.22
N GLY A 52 -0.49 4.91 11.21
CA GLY A 52 -0.43 4.06 12.40
C GLY A 52 -1.78 3.65 13.00
N ARG A 53 -2.90 3.89 12.29
CA ARG A 53 -4.25 3.63 12.79
C ARG A 53 -5.23 3.31 11.67
N VAL A 54 -6.32 2.63 12.02
CA VAL A 54 -7.51 2.53 11.17
C VAL A 54 -8.18 3.89 10.94
N GLY A 55 -8.86 4.01 9.80
CA GLY A 55 -9.67 5.17 9.47
C GLY A 55 -11.05 5.16 10.14
N LYS A 56 -11.69 6.31 10.17
CA LYS A 56 -13.09 6.49 10.59
C LYS A 56 -13.99 6.66 9.37
N ALA A 57 -15.26 6.26 9.46
CA ALA A 57 -16.22 6.39 8.36
C ALA A 57 -16.34 7.84 7.85
N GLN A 58 -16.21 8.81 8.76
CA GLN A 58 -16.27 10.25 8.47
C GLN A 58 -15.12 10.72 7.57
N GLU A 59 -13.94 10.07 7.63
CA GLU A 59 -12.80 10.42 6.79
C GLU A 59 -13.07 10.05 5.31
N VAL A 60 -13.79 8.95 5.08
CA VAL A 60 -14.24 8.54 3.73
C VAL A 60 -15.41 9.41 3.26
N SER A 61 -16.43 9.60 4.11
CA SER A 61 -17.62 10.35 3.72
C SER A 61 -17.32 11.83 3.44
N SER A 62 -16.33 12.42 4.13
CA SER A 62 -15.89 13.79 3.87
C SER A 62 -15.33 13.96 2.47
N LEU A 63 -14.52 12.98 1.98
CA LEU A 63 -14.05 13.00 0.59
C LEU A 63 -15.22 12.85 -0.39
N VAL A 64 -16.14 11.93 -0.14
CA VAL A 64 -17.31 11.73 -1.01
C VAL A 64 -18.15 13.02 -1.10
N ALA A 65 -18.39 13.68 0.04
CA ALA A 65 -19.09 14.96 0.08
C ALA A 65 -18.35 16.04 -0.73
N PHE A 66 -17.02 16.15 -0.57
CA PHE A 66 -16.20 17.07 -1.38
C PHE A 66 -16.29 16.78 -2.88
N LEU A 67 -16.29 15.51 -3.29
CA LEU A 67 -16.45 15.10 -4.68
C LEU A 67 -17.82 15.47 -5.26
N CYS A 68 -18.84 15.71 -4.42
CA CYS A 68 -20.14 16.23 -4.85
C CYS A 68 -20.19 17.77 -4.94
N MET A 69 -19.23 18.49 -4.35
CA MET A 69 -19.22 19.95 -4.32
C MET A 69 -18.64 20.57 -5.60
N PRO A 70 -19.00 21.82 -5.95
CA PRO A 70 -18.39 22.56 -7.07
C PRO A 70 -16.87 22.72 -6.96
N ALA A 71 -16.33 22.68 -5.74
CA ALA A 71 -14.89 22.76 -5.49
C ALA A 71 -14.09 21.61 -6.14
N SER A 72 -14.74 20.49 -6.47
CA SER A 72 -14.13 19.36 -7.19
C SER A 72 -14.54 19.31 -8.67
N SER A 73 -15.02 20.42 -9.23
CA SER A 73 -15.51 20.51 -10.62
C SER A 73 -14.52 20.07 -11.69
N TYR A 74 -13.21 20.12 -11.40
CA TYR A 74 -12.15 19.67 -12.31
C TYR A 74 -11.58 18.28 -11.97
N ILE A 75 -12.28 17.49 -11.15
CA ILE A 75 -11.85 16.15 -10.74
C ILE A 75 -12.82 15.10 -11.31
N THR A 76 -12.38 14.35 -12.32
CA THR A 76 -13.09 13.21 -12.91
C THR A 76 -12.11 12.12 -13.35
N GLY A 77 -12.56 10.87 -13.43
CA GLY A 77 -11.78 9.71 -13.83
C GLY A 77 -10.74 9.24 -12.81
N GLN A 78 -10.74 9.78 -11.59
CA GLN A 78 -9.73 9.47 -10.58
C GLN A 78 -10.13 8.28 -9.72
N THR A 79 -9.11 7.55 -9.23
CA THR A 79 -9.24 6.64 -8.09
C THR A 79 -8.52 7.29 -6.93
N ILE A 80 -9.26 7.67 -5.88
CA ILE A 80 -8.71 8.37 -4.72
C ILE A 80 -8.70 7.42 -3.53
N PHE A 81 -7.52 7.17 -2.99
CA PHE A 81 -7.33 6.31 -1.82
C PHE A 81 -7.56 7.09 -0.53
N VAL A 82 -8.36 6.53 0.37
CA VAL A 82 -8.61 7.06 1.73
C VAL A 82 -8.24 5.98 2.72
N ASP A 83 -6.94 5.76 2.87
CA ASP A 83 -6.40 4.54 3.50
C ASP A 83 -5.28 4.82 4.50
N GLY A 84 -5.08 6.09 4.89
CA GLY A 84 -4.01 6.49 5.82
C GLY A 84 -2.61 6.16 5.31
N GLY A 85 -2.43 6.03 3.99
CA GLY A 85 -1.16 5.68 3.36
C GLY A 85 -0.89 4.18 3.27
N ALA A 86 -1.87 3.31 3.57
CA ALA A 86 -1.66 1.87 3.55
C ALA A 86 -1.25 1.30 2.18
N THR A 87 -1.70 1.90 1.08
CA THR A 87 -1.33 1.47 -0.28
C THR A 87 0.13 1.81 -0.62
N VAL A 88 0.72 2.79 0.06
CA VAL A 88 2.08 3.29 -0.23
C VAL A 88 3.10 3.00 0.88
N ASN A 89 2.64 2.49 2.03
CA ASN A 89 3.50 2.18 3.17
C ASN A 89 3.73 0.68 3.32
N GLY A 90 5.00 0.27 3.16
CA GLY A 90 5.47 -1.08 3.47
C GLY A 90 4.93 -2.16 2.55
N MET A 91 5.50 -2.27 1.34
CA MET A 91 5.41 -3.51 0.57
C MET A 91 6.30 -4.56 1.26
N ALA A 92 5.78 -5.72 1.62
CA ALA A 92 6.63 -6.83 2.06
C ALA A 92 6.89 -7.74 0.86
N ALA A 93 8.14 -8.08 0.59
CA ALA A 93 8.51 -8.95 -0.52
C ALA A 93 9.37 -10.12 -0.05
N LEU A 94 9.11 -11.31 -0.58
CA LEU A 94 9.99 -12.48 -0.39
C LEU A 94 10.79 -12.68 -1.67
N VAL A 95 12.12 -12.67 -1.57
CA VAL A 95 13.02 -13.00 -2.67
C VAL A 95 13.77 -14.29 -2.34
N THR A 96 13.46 -15.38 -3.03
CA THR A 96 14.18 -16.64 -2.86
C THR A 96 15.50 -16.58 -3.64
N GLY A 97 16.64 -16.79 -2.95
CA GLY A 97 17.97 -16.69 -3.56
C GLY A 97 18.48 -15.26 -3.78
N GLY A 98 18.22 -14.35 -2.84
CA GLY A 98 18.58 -12.94 -2.95
C GLY A 98 20.06 -12.61 -2.73
N THR A 99 20.93 -13.57 -2.42
CA THR A 99 22.32 -13.27 -2.05
C THR A 99 23.24 -13.01 -3.25
N ARG A 100 22.84 -13.37 -4.47
CA ARG A 100 23.64 -13.17 -5.69
C ARG A 100 22.79 -12.95 -6.94
N GLY A 101 23.43 -12.45 -8.00
CA GLY A 101 22.86 -12.38 -9.34
C GLY A 101 21.57 -11.56 -9.41
N ILE A 102 20.59 -12.06 -10.16
CA ILE A 102 19.31 -11.37 -10.38
C ILE A 102 18.54 -11.19 -9.07
N GLY A 103 18.55 -12.20 -8.18
CA GLY A 103 17.87 -12.11 -6.89
C GLY A 103 18.40 -10.97 -6.03
N HIS A 104 19.72 -10.76 -6.02
CA HIS A 104 20.35 -9.63 -5.31
C HIS A 104 19.88 -8.28 -5.83
N ALA A 105 19.86 -8.10 -7.15
CA ALA A 105 19.37 -6.87 -7.77
C ALA A 105 17.89 -6.60 -7.43
N ILE A 106 17.06 -7.66 -7.41
CA ILE A 106 15.65 -7.56 -7.02
C ILE A 106 15.52 -7.14 -5.54
N VAL A 107 16.31 -7.72 -4.63
CA VAL A 107 16.30 -7.32 -3.21
C VAL A 107 16.63 -5.84 -3.07
N GLU A 108 17.69 -5.35 -3.73
CA GLU A 108 18.10 -3.95 -3.63
C GLU A 108 17.07 -2.99 -4.21
N GLU A 109 16.51 -3.30 -5.38
CA GLU A 109 15.49 -2.47 -6.02
C GLU A 109 14.22 -2.38 -5.16
N LEU A 110 13.69 -3.53 -4.72
CA LEU A 110 12.48 -3.56 -3.90
C LEU A 110 12.70 -2.83 -2.56
N ALA A 111 13.83 -3.08 -1.90
CA ALA A 111 14.14 -2.41 -0.64
C ALA A 111 14.37 -0.90 -0.84
N GLY A 112 14.99 -0.49 -1.95
CA GLY A 112 15.18 0.92 -2.31
C GLY A 112 13.87 1.65 -2.60
N LEU A 113 12.85 0.93 -3.10
CA LEU A 113 11.49 1.43 -3.27
C LEU A 113 10.66 1.42 -1.97
N GLY A 114 11.28 1.12 -0.83
CA GLY A 114 10.64 1.12 0.49
C GLY A 114 9.95 -0.18 0.87
N ALA A 115 10.22 -1.28 0.16
CA ALA A 115 9.73 -2.59 0.55
C ALA A 115 10.58 -3.18 1.70
N ILE A 116 9.92 -3.83 2.68
CA ILE A 116 10.62 -4.71 3.62
C ILE A 116 10.83 -6.04 2.90
N VAL A 117 12.08 -6.41 2.67
CA VAL A 117 12.41 -7.61 1.91
C VAL A 117 12.85 -8.72 2.85
N HIS A 118 12.22 -9.89 2.75
CA HIS A 118 12.76 -11.13 3.32
C HIS A 118 13.46 -11.90 2.21
N THR A 119 14.65 -12.44 2.48
CA THR A 119 15.34 -13.33 1.54
C THR A 119 15.79 -14.63 2.20
N CYS A 120 15.79 -15.72 1.44
CA CYS A 120 16.33 -16.99 1.90
C CYS A 120 17.50 -17.47 1.03
N ALA A 121 18.47 -18.13 1.66
CA ALA A 121 19.67 -18.63 1.01
C ALA A 121 20.21 -19.88 1.70
N ARG A 122 20.77 -20.82 0.93
CA ARG A 122 21.28 -22.10 1.45
C ARG A 122 22.61 -22.00 2.19
N ASN A 123 23.25 -20.84 2.20
CA ASN A 123 24.57 -20.62 2.77
C ASN A 123 24.50 -19.39 3.70
N GLU A 124 24.77 -19.62 4.97
CA GLU A 124 24.68 -18.61 6.03
C GLU A 124 25.70 -17.48 5.84
N ALA A 125 26.95 -17.81 5.49
CA ALA A 125 28.01 -16.82 5.31
C ALA A 125 27.71 -15.86 4.15
N ASP A 126 27.19 -16.37 3.03
CA ASP A 126 26.75 -15.54 1.90
C ASP A 126 25.58 -14.63 2.31
N LEU A 127 24.63 -15.15 3.10
CA LEU A 127 23.47 -14.39 3.57
C LEU A 127 23.87 -13.27 4.52
N ASP A 128 24.71 -13.56 5.52
CA ASP A 128 25.15 -12.59 6.52
C ASP A 128 25.95 -11.45 5.88
N ALA A 129 26.83 -11.76 4.92
CA ALA A 129 27.57 -10.75 4.17
C ALA A 129 26.63 -9.79 3.42
N CYS A 130 25.59 -10.30 2.76
CA CYS A 130 24.58 -9.48 2.09
C CYS A 130 23.75 -8.66 3.06
N LEU A 131 23.28 -9.25 4.17
CA LEU A 131 22.50 -8.54 5.19
C LEU A 131 23.30 -7.39 5.82
N LEU A 132 24.58 -7.59 6.11
CA LEU A 132 25.47 -6.52 6.58
C LEU A 132 25.61 -5.41 5.53
N ALA A 133 25.79 -5.76 4.26
CA ALA A 133 25.91 -4.79 3.17
C ALA A 133 24.62 -3.97 2.97
N TRP A 134 23.45 -4.62 2.96
CA TRP A 134 22.16 -3.94 2.84
C TRP A 134 21.84 -3.07 4.06
N LYS A 135 22.19 -3.54 5.27
CA LYS A 135 22.06 -2.75 6.50
C LYS A 135 22.93 -1.49 6.46
N ALA A 136 24.15 -1.59 5.95
CA ALA A 136 25.03 -0.43 5.76
C ALA A 136 24.47 0.59 4.74
N LYS A 137 23.68 0.13 3.77
CA LYS A 137 22.93 0.97 2.82
C LYS A 137 21.60 1.52 3.40
N GLY A 138 21.22 1.13 4.61
CA GLY A 138 19.94 1.51 5.23
C GLY A 138 18.73 0.78 4.65
N LEU A 139 18.94 -0.33 3.92
CA LEU A 139 17.86 -1.09 3.29
C LEU A 139 17.21 -2.05 4.31
N PRO A 140 15.86 -2.06 4.41
CA PRO A 140 15.13 -2.90 5.39
C PRO A 140 14.99 -4.35 4.90
N VAL A 141 16.11 -5.09 4.92
CA VAL A 141 16.18 -6.49 4.49
C VAL A 141 16.43 -7.42 5.69
N ILE A 142 15.66 -8.51 5.76
CA ILE A 142 15.83 -9.62 6.71
C ILE A 142 16.00 -10.93 5.95
N GLY A 143 16.52 -11.97 6.59
CA GLY A 143 16.68 -13.26 5.91
C GLY A 143 16.82 -14.46 6.81
N SER A 144 16.74 -15.64 6.20
CA SER A 144 16.85 -16.95 6.87
C SER A 144 17.54 -17.98 5.96
N VAL A 145 18.23 -18.94 6.55
CA VAL A 145 18.82 -20.08 5.82
C VAL A 145 17.77 -21.14 5.49
#